data_AF-A0A2E5K3R6-F1
#
_entry.id   AF-A0A2E5K3R6-F1
#
_cell.length_a   1.000
_cell.length_b   1.000
_cell.length_c   1.000
_cell.angle_alpha   90.00
_cell.angle_beta   90.00
_cell.angle_gamma   90.00
#
_symmetry.space_group_name_H-M   'P 1'
#
loop_
_entity.id
_entity.type
_entity.pdbx_description
1 polymer ?
#
loop_
_entity_poly.entity_id
_entity_poly.type
_entity_poly.pdbx_seq_one_letter_code
_entity_poly.pdbx_strand_id
1 'polypeptide(L)' 'MITITLADGFLIYLLLGIGVVLGLWIYYDLRDKSLYQAERSKAVFHCVKCGKIYAKKMEVKRSTCPRCQFKNTHLEF' A
#
# COMPACT_ATOMS: atom_id res chain seq x y z
N MET A 1 -46.20 17.76 -9.24
CA MET A 1 -46.06 16.46 -8.54
C MET A 1 -44.95 15.70 -9.22
N ILE A 2 -43.89 15.32 -8.51
CA ILE A 2 -42.83 14.47 -9.07
C ILE A 2 -43.44 13.06 -9.19
N THR A 3 -43.69 12.60 -10.41
CA THR A 3 -44.20 11.26 -10.68
C THR A 3 -43.01 10.30 -10.67
N ILE A 4 -42.76 9.65 -9.52
CA ILE A 4 -41.73 8.61 -9.42
C ILE A 4 -42.31 7.34 -10.04
N THR A 5 -41.72 6.92 -11.16
CA THR A 5 -42.11 5.68 -11.83
C THR A 5 -41.38 4.49 -11.22
N LEU A 6 -41.90 3.27 -11.47
CA LEU A 6 -41.24 2.04 -11.00
C LEU A 6 -39.78 1.94 -11.50
N ALA A 7 -39.54 2.42 -12.73
CA ALA A 7 -38.20 2.47 -13.33
C ALA A 7 -37.22 3.35 -12.54
N ASP A 8 -37.67 4.49 -12.02
CA ASP A 8 -36.85 5.37 -11.19
C ASP A 8 -36.46 4.68 -9.88
N GLY A 9 -37.38 3.91 -9.29
CA GLY A 9 -37.10 3.08 -8.12
C GLY A 9 -36.02 2.02 -8.38
N PHE A 10 -36.09 1.34 -9.53
CA PHE A 10 -35.06 0.38 -9.94
C PHE A 10 -33.69 1.04 -10.14
N LEU A 11 -33.64 2.20 -10.79
CA LEU A 11 -32.40 2.95 -11.01
C LEU A 11 -31.76 3.36 -9.69
N ILE A 12 -32.55 3.90 -8.75
CA ILE A 12 -32.06 4.28 -7.42
C ILE A 12 -31.51 3.06 -6.69
N TYR A 13 -32.24 1.94 -6.71
CA TYR A 13 -31.78 0.70 -6.05
C TYR A 13 -30.45 0.19 -6.62
N LEU A 14 -30.31 0.18 -7.95
CA LEU A 14 -29.08 -0.22 -8.63
C LEU A 14 -27.91 0.69 -8.29
N LEU A 15 -28.12 2.01 -8.36
CA LEU A 15 -27.09 3.00 -8.02
C LEU A 15 -26.67 2.91 -6.56
N LEU A 16 -27.62 2.64 -5.65
CA LEU A 16 -27.34 2.49 -4.23
C LEU A 16 -26.51 1.22 -3.99
N GLY A 17 -26.87 0.09 -4.62
CA GLY A 17 -26.09 -1.15 -4.55
C GLY A 17 -24.67 -0.97 -5.08
N ILE A 18 -24.51 -0.37 -6.25
CA ILE A 18 -23.19 -0.08 -6.84
C ILE A 18 -22.39 0.87 -5.95
N GLY A 19 -23.02 1.94 -5.46
CA GLY A 19 -22.39 2.92 -4.59
C GLY A 19 -21.90 2.31 -3.27
N VAL A 20 -22.67 1.39 -2.68
CA VAL A 20 -22.26 0.66 -1.47
C VAL A 20 -21.06 -0.23 -1.75
N VAL A 21 -21.09 -1.04 -2.83
CA VAL A 21 -19.99 -1.94 -3.16
C VAL A 21 -18.71 -1.16 -3.48
N LEU A 22 -18.80 -0.12 -4.32
CA LEU A 22 -17.66 0.73 -4.66
C LEU A 22 -17.16 1.51 -3.45
N GLY A 23 -18.07 2.04 -2.63
CA GLY A 23 -17.71 2.76 -1.41
C GLY A 23 -16.97 1.87 -0.42
N LEU A 24 -17.46 0.65 -0.19
CA LEU A 24 -16.75 -0.34 0.63
C LEU A 24 -15.39 -0.68 0.02
N TRP A 25 -15.33 -0.95 -1.28
CA TRP A 25 -14.07 -1.27 -1.95
C TRP A 25 -13.03 -0.16 -1.79
N ILE A 26 -13.42 1.10 -2.03
CA ILE A 26 -12.54 2.27 -1.84
C ILE A 26 -12.15 2.41 -0.37
N TYR A 27 -13.09 2.26 0.56
CA TYR A 27 -12.82 2.34 2.00
C TYR A 27 -11.77 1.30 2.43
N TYR A 28 -11.92 0.06 1.96
CA TYR A 28 -10.96 -1.00 2.25
C TYR A 28 -9.62 -0.77 1.55
N ASP A 29 -9.60 -0.38 0.27
CA ASP A 29 -8.37 -0.09 -0.46
C ASP A 29 -7.56 1.05 0.19
N LEU A 30 -8.23 2.13 0.62
CA LEU A 30 -7.58 3.23 1.34
C LEU A 30 -7.09 2.80 2.73
N ARG A 31 -7.90 2.04 3.47
CA ARG A 31 -7.52 1.51 4.77
C ARG A 31 -6.31 0.59 4.65
N ASP A 32 -6.29 -0.26 3.65
CA ASP A 32 -5.25 -1.25 3.43
C ASP A 32 -3.96 -0.59 2.89
N LYS A 33 -4.07 0.44 2.05
CA LYS A 33 -2.92 1.26 1.61
C LYS A 33 -2.11 1.83 2.77
N SER A 34 -2.75 2.18 3.89
CA SER A 34 -2.06 2.65 5.09
C SER A 34 -1.18 1.57 5.74
N LEU A 35 -1.59 0.29 5.63
CA LEU A 35 -0.85 -0.87 6.12
C LEU A 35 0.24 -1.31 5.12
N TYR A 36 -0.08 -1.33 3.83
CA TYR A 36 0.88 -1.73 2.79
C TYR A 36 2.03 -0.73 2.60
N GLN A 37 1.82 0.57 2.77
CA GLN A 37 2.92 1.54 2.74
C GLN A 37 3.88 1.38 3.94
N ALA A 38 3.38 0.95 5.10
CA ALA A 38 4.22 0.61 6.25
C ALA A 38 5.06 -0.66 5.99
N GLU A 39 4.48 -1.65 5.30
CA GLU A 39 5.15 -2.93 5.01
C GLU A 39 6.18 -2.83 3.86
N ARG A 40 5.89 -2.02 2.82
CA ARG A 40 6.78 -1.82 1.66
C ARG A 40 7.98 -0.92 1.93
N SER A 41 8.01 -0.25 3.08
CA SER A 41 9.13 0.57 3.56
C SER A 41 10.27 -0.26 4.15
N LYS A 42 10.42 -1.52 3.73
CA LYS A 42 11.53 -2.40 4.09
C LYS A 42 12.45 -2.51 2.89
N ALA A 43 13.40 -1.60 2.78
CA ALA A 43 14.50 -1.77 1.84
C ALA A 43 15.32 -2.98 2.31
N VAL A 44 15.33 -4.03 1.49
CA VAL A 44 16.17 -5.21 1.71
C VAL A 44 17.57 -4.86 1.23
N PHE A 45 18.53 -4.81 2.15
CA PHE A 45 19.93 -4.54 1.85
C PHE A 45 20.71 -5.85 1.80
N HIS A 46 21.52 -6.00 0.75
CA HIS A 46 22.50 -7.07 0.61
C HIS A 46 23.91 -6.51 0.87
N CYS A 47 24.66 -7.16 1.76
CA CYS A 47 26.03 -6.80 2.09
C CYS A 47 27.03 -7.43 1.11
N VAL A 48 27.67 -6.63 0.23
CA VAL A 48 28.70 -7.12 -0.71
C VAL A 48 29.93 -7.75 -0.03
N LYS A 49 30.26 -7.35 1.20
CA LYS A 49 31.44 -7.88 1.92
C LYS A 49 31.18 -9.19 2.64
N CYS A 50 29.94 -9.45 3.03
CA CYS A 50 29.59 -10.50 3.98
C CYS A 50 28.43 -11.39 3.55
N GLY A 51 27.81 -11.11 2.39
CA GLY A 51 26.70 -11.85 1.81
C GLY A 51 25.39 -11.77 2.60
N LYS A 52 25.38 -11.13 3.78
CA LYS A 52 24.21 -11.11 4.67
C LYS A 52 23.12 -10.21 4.10
N ILE A 53 21.93 -10.77 3.98
CA ILE A 53 20.70 -10.05 3.60
C ILE A 53 20.02 -9.58 4.89
N TYR A 54 19.62 -8.31 4.95
CA TYR A 54 18.90 -7.75 6.09
C TYR A 54 17.91 -6.68 5.64
N ALA A 55 16.74 -6.65 6.27
CA ALA A 55 15.74 -5.61 6.03
C ALA A 55 15.95 -4.46 7.02
N LYS A 56 15.97 -3.21 6.51
CA LYS A 56 15.91 -2.01 7.35
C LYS A 56 14.87 -1.04 6.82
N LYS A 57 14.37 -0.19 7.72
CA LYS A 57 13.40 0.87 7.41
C LYS A 57 13.97 1.78 6.30
N MET A 58 13.16 2.06 5.28
CA MET A 58 13.48 2.82 4.05
C MET A 58 13.95 4.27 4.28
N GLU A 59 14.00 4.72 5.52
CA GLU A 59 14.35 6.10 5.90
C GLU A 59 15.87 6.36 5.88
N VAL A 60 16.68 5.34 5.58
CA VAL A 60 18.15 5.44 5.68
C VAL A 60 18.81 5.13 4.32
N LYS A 61 19.22 6.19 3.61
CA LYS A 61 20.01 6.15 2.35
C LYS A 61 21.32 5.35 2.45
N ARG A 62 21.78 5.01 3.67
CA ARG A 62 23.01 4.26 3.95
C ARG A 62 22.78 3.38 5.18
N SER A 63 22.84 2.06 5.01
CA SER A 63 22.69 1.14 6.15
C SER A 63 24.01 0.43 6.46
N THR A 64 24.44 0.54 7.72
CA THR A 64 25.58 -0.21 8.23
C THR A 64 25.17 -1.66 8.45
N CYS A 65 25.92 -2.60 7.88
CA CYS A 65 25.68 -4.01 8.12
C CYS A 65 25.91 -4.35 9.61
N PRO A 66 24.97 -5.02 10.29
CA PRO A 66 25.09 -5.33 11.72
C PRO A 66 26.20 -6.36 12.04
N ARG A 67 26.75 -7.05 11.02
CA ARG A 67 27.77 -8.09 11.21
C ARG A 67 29.19 -7.59 10.97
N CYS A 68 29.41 -6.83 9.90
CA CYS A 68 30.76 -6.41 9.48
C CYS A 68 31.00 -4.90 9.58
N GLN A 69 29.99 -4.14 10.05
CA GLN A 69 30.00 -2.68 10.15
C GLN A 69 30.32 -1.93 8.84
N PHE A 70 30.27 -2.63 7.71
CA PHE A 70 30.50 -2.02 6.41
C PHE A 70 29.31 -1.13 6.03
N LYS A 71 29.58 0.11 5.62
CA LYS A 71 28.57 1.05 5.12
C LYS A 71 28.24 0.72 3.68
N ASN A 72 27.12 0.03 3.45
CA ASN A 72 26.61 -0.17 2.10
C ASN A 72 25.82 1.08 1.69
N THR A 73 26.20 1.67 0.56
CA THR A 73 25.41 2.67 -0.14
C THR A 73 24.20 2.01 -0.80
N HIS A 74 23.08 2.73 -0.82
CA HIS A 74 21.89 2.31 -1.56
C HIS A 74 22.23 2.18 -3.06
N LEU A 75 21.87 1.05 -3.68
CA LEU A 75 21.97 0.87 -5.13
C LEU A 75 20.86 1.72 -5.76
N GLU A 76 21.23 2.81 -6.45
CA GLU A 76 20.34 3.50 -7.38
C GLU A 76 20.47 2.78 -8.73
N PHE A 77 19.35 2.25 -9.25
CA PHE A 77 19.21 1.78 -10.63
C PHE A 77 18.41 2.81 -11.41
#